data_AF-U9TH75-F1
#
_entry.id   AF-U9TH75-F1
#
_cell.length_a   1.000
_cell.length_b   1.000
_cell.length_c   1.000
_cell.angle_alpha   90.00
_cell.angle_beta   90.00
_cell.angle_gamma   90.00
#
_symmetry.space_group_name_H-M   'P 1'
#
loop_
_entity.id
_entity.type
_entity.pdbx_description
1 polymer ?
#
loop_
_entity_poly.entity_id
_entity_poly.type
_entity_poly.pdbx_seq_one_letter_code
_entity_poly.pdbx_strand_id
1 'polypeptide(L)'
;MLISINNLITNIYYLIVCKSPLTDEEKDFIVSRAHVYKASDTILWKCIIHDLEKEFGRTHSENKVRNFWHPNKRYYINKYVKIVEQNKEGKEALKNNGIEKLTVLEPRIEHKFREAYRMRPY
;
A
#
# COMPACT_ATOMS: atom_id res chain seq x y z
N MET A 1 -28.68 -19.48 -14.59
CA MET A 1 -27.60 -19.05 -15.51
C MET A 1 -26.60 -18.05 -14.92
N LEU A 2 -26.97 -17.20 -13.95
CA LEU A 2 -26.05 -16.21 -13.33
C LEU A 2 -24.84 -16.80 -12.58
N ILE A 3 -24.98 -17.98 -11.96
CA ILE A 3 -23.89 -18.65 -11.22
C ILE A 3 -22.73 -19.04 -12.18
N SER A 4 -23.05 -19.39 -13.42
CA SER A 4 -22.06 -19.82 -14.41
C SER A 4 -21.22 -18.65 -14.94
N ILE A 5 -21.82 -17.48 -15.13
CA ILE A 5 -21.12 -16.27 -15.60
C ILE A 5 -20.18 -15.74 -14.52
N ASN A 6 -20.63 -15.68 -13.26
CA ASN A 6 -19.78 -15.22 -12.16
C ASN A 6 -18.56 -16.12 -11.95
N ASN A 7 -18.74 -17.43 -12.10
CA ASN A 7 -17.63 -18.40 -12.04
C ASN A 7 -16.65 -18.25 -13.21
N LEU A 8 -17.12 -17.92 -14.41
CA LEU A 8 -16.24 -17.65 -15.55
C LEU A 8 -15.43 -16.37 -15.34
N ILE A 9 -16.07 -15.30 -14.85
CA ILE A 9 -15.42 -14.02 -14.57
C ILE A 9 -14.35 -14.18 -13.47
N THR A 10 -14.65 -14.88 -12.37
CA THR A 10 -13.66 -15.12 -11.31
C THR A 10 -12.50 -16.00 -11.77
N ASN A 11 -12.76 -17.00 -12.63
CA ASN A 11 -11.72 -17.90 -13.14
C ASN A 11 -10.80 -17.18 -14.14
N ILE A 12 -11.36 -16.34 -15.03
CA ILE A 12 -10.58 -15.46 -15.91
C ILE A 12 -9.75 -14.46 -15.10
N TYR A 13 -10.35 -13.84 -14.07
CA TYR A 13 -9.63 -12.91 -13.18
C TYR A 13 -8.45 -13.61 -12.48
N TYR A 14 -8.63 -14.84 -12.02
CA TYR A 14 -7.58 -15.61 -11.35
C TYR A 14 -6.40 -15.99 -12.27
N LEU A 15 -6.66 -16.14 -13.58
CA LEU A 15 -5.63 -16.44 -14.58
C LEU A 15 -4.81 -15.21 -14.97
N ILE A 16 -5.41 -14.02 -14.97
CA ILE A 16 -4.77 -12.78 -15.41
C ILE A 16 -3.90 -12.17 -14.28
N VAL A 17 -4.26 -12.38 -13.02
CA VAL A 17 -3.53 -11.80 -11.88
C VAL A 17 -2.15 -12.44 -11.68
N CYS A 18 -1.11 -11.61 -11.71
CA CYS A 18 0.26 -12.01 -11.45
C CYS A 18 0.43 -12.51 -10.01
N LYS A 19 0.90 -13.76 -9.87
CA LYS A 19 1.16 -14.39 -8.56
C LYS A 19 2.55 -14.10 -8.00
N SER A 20 3.50 -13.76 -8.87
CA SER A 20 4.87 -13.40 -8.49
C SER A 20 4.92 -12.26 -7.48
N PRO A 21 5.90 -12.23 -6.57
CA PRO A 21 6.08 -11.11 -5.65
C PRO A 21 6.34 -9.82 -6.41
N LEU A 22 6.04 -8.68 -5.76
CA LEU A 22 6.39 -7.37 -6.30
C LEU A 22 7.92 -7.24 -6.37
N THR A 23 8.44 -6.82 -7.53
CA THR A 23 9.85 -6.48 -7.70
C THR A 23 10.18 -5.18 -6.97
N ASP A 24 11.46 -4.90 -6.75
CA ASP A 24 11.86 -3.66 -6.06
C ASP A 24 11.51 -2.40 -6.88
N GLU A 25 11.59 -2.49 -8.21
CA GLU A 25 11.14 -1.45 -9.13
C GLU A 25 9.63 -1.18 -9.03
N GLU A 26 8.81 -2.24 -8.99
CA GLU A 26 7.35 -2.13 -8.81
C GLU A 26 7.01 -1.51 -7.45
N LYS A 27 7.75 -1.86 -6.38
CA LYS A 27 7.57 -1.28 -5.04
C LYS A 27 7.87 0.21 -5.03
N ASP A 28 8.99 0.63 -5.61
CA ASP A 28 9.37 2.04 -5.71
C ASP A 28 8.35 2.83 -6.54
N PHE A 29 7.84 2.24 -7.63
CA PHE A 29 6.76 2.80 -8.42
C PHE A 29 5.48 3.02 -7.59
N ILE A 30 5.02 2.00 -6.85
CA ILE A 30 3.84 2.10 -5.97
C ILE A 30 4.01 3.25 -4.99
N VAL A 31 5.18 3.38 -4.36
CA VAL A 31 5.46 4.44 -3.39
C VAL A 31 5.33 5.81 -4.04
N SER A 32 5.96 6.01 -5.20
CA SER A 32 5.89 7.29 -5.93
C SER A 32 4.45 7.68 -6.29
N ARG A 33 3.65 6.73 -6.78
CA ARG A 33 2.26 6.96 -7.21
C ARG A 33 1.29 7.10 -6.05
N ALA A 34 1.53 6.41 -4.94
CA ALA A 34 0.69 6.52 -3.74
C ALA A 34 0.67 7.94 -3.17
N HIS A 35 1.76 8.71 -3.34
CA HIS A 35 1.82 10.12 -2.96
C HIS A 35 1.05 11.03 -3.92
N VAL A 36 1.09 10.75 -5.22
CA VAL A 36 0.41 11.56 -6.26
C VAL A 36 -1.10 11.31 -6.27
N TYR A 37 -1.53 10.06 -6.09
CA TYR A 37 -2.95 9.67 -6.10
C TYR A 37 -3.63 9.72 -4.73
N LYS A 38 -3.03 10.40 -3.75
CA LYS A 38 -3.71 10.69 -2.47
C LYS A 38 -4.71 11.83 -2.70
N ALA A 39 -5.93 11.48 -3.11
CA ALA A 39 -7.02 12.45 -3.17
C ALA A 39 -7.63 12.60 -1.77
N SER A 40 -7.38 13.73 -1.11
CA SER A 40 -7.83 14.06 0.25
C SER A 40 -7.32 13.08 1.32
N ASP A 41 -7.86 11.86 1.38
CA ASP A 41 -7.42 10.79 2.28
C ASP A 41 -7.53 9.36 1.72
N THR A 42 -7.98 9.21 0.47
CA THR A 42 -8.12 7.88 -0.16
C THR A 42 -7.17 7.75 -1.34
N ILE A 43 -6.38 6.68 -1.34
CA ILE A 43 -5.50 6.34 -2.46
C ILE A 43 -6.32 5.60 -3.52
N LEU A 44 -6.28 6.09 -4.76
CA LEU A 44 -6.96 5.47 -5.90
C LEU A 44 -6.20 4.23 -6.40
N TRP A 45 -6.33 3.11 -5.68
CA TRP A 45 -5.60 1.86 -5.96
C TRP A 45 -5.80 1.33 -7.39
N LYS A 46 -7.01 1.46 -7.94
CA LYS A 46 -7.31 1.02 -9.31
C LYS A 46 -6.45 1.76 -10.35
N CYS A 47 -6.19 3.05 -10.14
CA CYS A 47 -5.31 3.83 -11.01
C CYS A 47 -3.86 3.35 -10.89
N ILE A 48 -3.38 3.09 -9.67
CA ILE A 48 -2.02 2.58 -9.43
C ILE A 48 -1.82 1.20 -10.08
N ILE A 49 -2.81 0.31 -9.99
CA ILE A 49 -2.74 -1.02 -10.61
C ILE A 49 -2.72 -0.92 -12.13
N HIS A 50 -3.55 -0.07 -12.71
CA HIS A 50 -3.57 0.17 -14.15
C HIS A 50 -2.23 0.74 -14.63
N ASP A 51 -1.64 1.68 -13.90
CA ASP A 51 -0.34 2.26 -14.23
C ASP A 51 0.80 1.24 -14.06
N LEU A 52 0.75 0.38 -13.03
CA LEU A 52 1.68 -0.74 -12.85
C LEU A 52 1.61 -1.72 -14.02
N GLU A 53 0.40 -2.09 -14.44
CA GLU A 53 0.20 -2.99 -15.58
C GLU A 53 0.75 -2.39 -16.86
N LYS A 54 0.53 -1.09 -17.08
CA LYS A 54 1.05 -0.37 -18.25
C LYS A 54 2.58 -0.29 -18.28
N GLU A 55 3.21 -0.08 -17.12
CA GLU A 55 4.66 0.11 -17.01
C GLU A 55 5.42 -1.22 -17.02
N PHE A 56 4.95 -2.21 -16.26
CA PHE A 56 5.67 -3.48 -16.02
C PHE A 56 5.07 -4.68 -16.75
N GLY A 57 3.93 -4.50 -17.44
CA GLY A 57 3.23 -5.58 -18.15
C GLY A 57 2.62 -6.63 -17.22
N ARG A 58 2.45 -6.32 -15.92
CA ARG A 58 1.97 -7.27 -14.90
C ARG A 58 0.79 -6.71 -14.11
N THR A 59 -0.33 -7.40 -14.21
CA THR A 59 -1.54 -7.06 -13.46
C THR A 59 -1.47 -7.64 -12.05
N HIS A 60 -1.25 -6.79 -11.04
CA HIS A 60 -1.29 -7.21 -9.65
C HIS A 60 -2.67 -7.02 -9.04
N SER A 61 -3.10 -7.93 -8.16
CA SER A 61 -4.34 -7.73 -7.43
C SER A 61 -4.26 -6.51 -6.51
N GLU A 62 -5.39 -5.84 -6.31
CA GLU A 62 -5.48 -4.71 -5.38
C GLU A 62 -5.01 -5.09 -3.98
N ASN A 63 -5.39 -6.29 -3.51
CA ASN A 63 -4.95 -6.81 -2.23
C ASN A 63 -3.42 -6.87 -2.11
N LYS A 64 -2.71 -7.28 -3.17
CA LYS A 64 -1.25 -7.36 -3.14
C LYS A 64 -0.61 -5.97 -3.00
N VAL A 65 -1.08 -4.99 -3.77
CA VAL A 65 -0.57 -3.61 -3.72
C VAL A 65 -0.85 -2.99 -2.34
N ARG A 66 -2.06 -3.18 -1.80
CA ARG A 66 -2.44 -2.69 -0.47
C ARG A 66 -1.66 -3.36 0.65
N ASN A 67 -1.46 -4.68 0.58
CA ASN A 67 -0.68 -5.44 1.55
C ASN A 67 0.79 -5.00 1.57
N PHE A 68 1.33 -4.56 0.43
CA PHE A 68 2.64 -3.94 0.40
C PHE A 68 2.63 -2.54 1.03
N TRP A 69 1.66 -1.68 0.70
CA TRP A 69 1.65 -0.30 1.16
C TRP A 69 1.34 -0.15 2.65
N HIS A 70 0.28 -0.76 3.17
CA HIS A 70 -0.22 -0.46 4.52
C HIS A 70 0.79 -0.68 5.66
N PRO A 71 1.55 -1.80 5.69
CA PRO A 71 2.58 -2.01 6.70
C PRO A 71 3.75 -1.03 6.55
N ASN A 72 4.07 -0.65 5.31
CA ASN A 72 5.27 0.14 5.00
C ASN A 72 5.01 1.64 4.87
N LYS A 73 3.75 2.09 4.91
CA LYS A 73 3.34 3.48 4.64
C LYS A 73 4.15 4.49 5.45
N ARG A 74 4.37 4.23 6.75
CA ARG A 74 5.12 5.14 7.63
C ARG A 74 6.58 5.26 7.25
N TYR A 75 7.20 4.13 6.92
CA TYR A 75 8.59 4.09 6.50
C TYR A 75 8.78 4.89 5.20
N TYR A 76 7.94 4.65 4.21
CA TYR A 76 8.04 5.31 2.91
C TYR A 76 7.66 6.79 2.97
N ILE A 77 6.65 7.18 3.76
CA ILE A 77 6.34 8.59 4.01
C ILE A 77 7.56 9.29 4.63
N ASN A 78 8.17 8.71 5.67
CA ASN A 78 9.33 9.31 6.31
C ASN A 78 10.56 9.38 5.39
N LYS A 79 10.77 8.33 4.56
CA LYS A 79 11.83 8.31 3.54
C LYS A 79 11.62 9.43 2.52
N TYR A 80 10.39 9.59 2.03
CA TYR A 80 10.02 10.64 1.07
C TYR A 80 10.19 12.03 1.68
N VAL A 81 9.65 12.28 2.88
CA VAL A 81 9.79 13.56 3.59
C VAL A 81 11.27 13.94 3.74
N LYS A 82 12.14 13.00 4.16
CA LYS A 82 13.58 13.27 4.29
C LYS A 82 14.24 13.67 2.96
N ILE A 83 13.91 12.98 1.86
CA ILE A 83 14.45 13.29 0.52
C ILE A 83 14.00 14.68 0.08
N VAL A 84 12.72 14.99 0.32
CA VAL A 84 12.10 16.23 -0.14
C VAL A 84 12.52 17.43 0.73
N GLU A 85 12.75 17.25 2.03
CA GLU A 85 13.29 18.28 2.93
C GLU A 85 14.73 18.69 2.58
N GLN A 86 15.50 17.80 1.96
CA GLN A 86 16.86 18.05 1.50
C GLN A 86 16.91 18.90 0.21
N ASN A 87 15.81 18.98 -0.55
CA ASN A 87 15.71 19.76 -1.78
C ASN A 87 14.90 21.06 -1.55
N LYS A 88 15.42 22.23 -1.97
CA LYS A 88 14.76 23.54 -1.76
C LYS A 88 13.34 23.59 -2.37
N GLU A 89 13.15 23.00 -3.56
CA GLU A 89 11.86 22.91 -4.27
C GLU A 89 10.87 21.93 -3.60
N GLY A 90 11.39 20.90 -2.93
CA GLY A 90 10.58 19.89 -2.25
C GLY A 90 9.79 20.45 -1.07
N LYS A 91 10.34 21.47 -0.39
CA LYS A 91 9.71 22.10 0.78
C LYS A 91 8.37 22.77 0.45
N GLU A 92 8.18 23.28 -0.77
CA GLU A 92 6.89 23.86 -1.21
C GLU A 92 5.87 22.77 -1.54
N ALA A 93 6.28 21.68 -2.19
CA ALA A 93 5.38 20.56 -2.51
C ALA A 93 4.86 19.84 -1.25
N LEU A 94 5.68 19.71 -0.19
CA LEU A 94 5.26 19.16 1.10
C LEU A 94 4.16 19.99 1.77
N LYS A 95 4.27 21.33 1.71
CA LYS A 95 3.28 22.25 2.28
C LYS A 95 1.95 22.20 1.53
N ASN A 96 1.99 22.09 0.21
CA ASN A 96 0.80 22.08 -0.64
C ASN A 96 0.03 20.74 -0.61
N ASN A 97 0.72 19.62 -0.34
CA ASN A 97 0.12 18.28 -0.34
C ASN A 97 -0.39 17.80 1.04
N GLY A 98 -0.44 18.68 2.06
CA GLY A 98 -1.06 18.35 3.35
C GLY A 98 -0.46 17.12 4.04
N ILE A 99 0.82 16.84 3.83
CA ILE A 99 1.53 15.78 4.58
C ILE A 99 1.83 16.36 5.95
N GLU A 100 0.81 16.47 6.80
CA GLU A 100 1.02 16.70 8.22
C GLU A 100 1.99 15.63 8.71
N LYS A 101 3.12 16.09 9.25
CA LYS A 101 4.09 15.31 9.98
C LYS A 101 3.30 14.45 10.95
N LEU A 102 3.15 13.14 10.67
CA LEU A 102 2.42 12.22 11.56
C LEU A 102 3.09 12.30 12.94
N THR A 103 2.51 13.12 13.82
CA THR A 103 2.97 13.26 15.19
C THR A 103 2.79 11.90 15.84
N VAL A 104 3.92 11.37 16.28
CA VAL A 104 4.09 10.07 16.93
C VAL A 104 3.25 10.01 18.19
N LEU A 105 1.98 9.63 18.09
CA LEU A 105 1.15 9.18 19.21
C LEU A 105 0.06 8.24 18.67
N GLU A 106 0.46 7.11 18.10
CA GLU A 106 -0.41 5.94 18.24
C GLU A 106 0.05 5.21 19.50
N PRO A 107 -0.84 4.95 20.48
CA PRO A 107 -0.49 4.14 21.62
C PRO A 107 0.01 2.80 21.08
N ARG A 108 1.22 2.43 21.50
CA ARG A 108 1.67 1.04 21.40
C ARG A 108 0.59 0.26 22.12
N ILE A 109 -0.31 -0.39 21.39
CA ILE A 109 -1.28 -1.31 21.99
C ILE A 109 -0.39 -2.40 22.59
N GLU A 110 -0.07 -2.25 23.86
CA GLU A 110 0.54 -3.29 24.63
C GLU A 110 -0.50 -4.39 24.64
N HIS A 111 -0.24 -5.42 23.83
CA HIS A 111 -1.04 -6.64 23.85
C HIS A 111 -0.86 -7.21 25.26
N LYS A 112 -1.75 -6.84 26.18
CA LYS A 112 -1.92 -7.55 27.44
C LYS A 112 -2.40 -8.94 27.04
N PHE A 113 -1.44 -9.86 26.89
CA PHE A 113 -1.73 -11.28 26.78
C PHE A 113 -2.64 -11.62 27.96
N ARG A 114 -3.88 -12.06 27.68
CA ARG A 114 -4.77 -12.52 28.74
C ARG A 114 -4.12 -13.77 29.32
N GLU A 115 -3.63 -13.67 30.56
CA GLU A 115 -3.08 -14.77 31.38
C GLU A 115 -3.96 -16.04 31.35
N ALA A 116 -5.25 -15.90 31.05
CA ALA A 116 -6.22 -16.98 30.86
C ALA A 116 -5.84 -18.04 29.81
N TYR A 117 -4.91 -17.75 28.89
CA TYR A 117 -4.44 -18.71 27.88
C TYR A 117 -3.02 -19.24 28.13
N ARG A 118 -2.43 -19.03 29.32
CA ARG A 118 -1.21 -19.75 29.70
C ARG A 118 -1.53 -21.23 29.90
N MET A 119 -1.09 -22.07 28.96
CA MET A 119 -1.05 -23.52 29.15
C MET A 119 -0.17 -23.80 30.37
N ARG A 120 -0.73 -24.47 31.38
CA ARG A 120 0.06 -24.92 32.53
C ARG A 120 0.86 -26.15 32.11
N PRO A 121 2.15 -26.25 32.47
CA PRO A 121 2.88 -27.49 32.27
C PRO A 121 2.20 -28.61 33.07
N TYR A 122 2.17 -29.81 32.48
CA TYR A 122 1.62 -31.03 33.06
C TYR A 122 2.37 -31.45 34.32
#